data_AF-A0A9X3F9G1-F1
#
_entry.id   AF-A0A9X3F9G1-F1
#
_cell.length_a   1.000
_cell.length_b   1.000
_cell.length_c   1.000
_cell.angle_alpha   90.00
_cell.angle_beta   90.00
_cell.angle_gamma   90.00
#
_symmetry.space_group_name_H-M   'P 1'
#
loop_
_entity.id
_entity.type
_entity.pdbx_description
1 polymer ?
#
loop_
_entity_poly.entity_id
_entity_poly.type
_entity_poly.pdbx_seq_one_letter_code
_entity_poly.pdbx_strand_id
1 'polypeptide(L)' 'MNYEIETEDDYRNAMNRFLEICVAPKNENEVKEMYLLMDLMGKYERENCSAN' A
#
# COMPACT_ATOMS: atom_id res chain seq x y z
N MET A 1 -3.14 -12.74 1.45
CA MET A 1 -1.95 -12.07 0.89
C MET A 1 -0.91 -12.04 2.00
N ASN A 2 0.34 -12.40 1.71
CA ASN A 2 1.45 -12.02 2.60
C ASN A 2 1.58 -10.51 2.44
N TYR A 3 1.34 -9.76 3.52
CA TYR A 3 1.18 -8.31 3.49
C TYR A 3 2.47 -7.62 3.92
N GLU A 4 3.55 -7.89 3.20
CA GLU A 4 4.83 -7.21 3.44
C GLU A 4 5.28 -6.57 2.13
N ILE A 5 5.75 -5.32 2.24
CA ILE A 5 6.36 -4.57 1.15
C ILE A 5 7.84 -4.51 1.47
N GLU A 6 8.64 -5.34 0.81
CA GLU A 6 10.09 -5.44 1.05
C GLU A 6 10.89 -4.84 -0.10
N THR A 7 10.35 -4.91 -1.32
CA THR A 7 11.01 -4.43 -2.53
C THR A 7 10.30 -3.23 -3.14
N GLU A 8 11.01 -2.51 -4.02
CA GLU A 8 10.40 -1.41 -4.79
C GLU A 8 9.26 -1.91 -5.70
N ASP A 9 9.37 -3.14 -6.21
CA ASP A 9 8.31 -3.73 -7.03
C ASP A 9 7.07 -4.08 -6.20
N ASP A 10 7.23 -4.54 -4.96
CA ASP A 10 6.11 -4.71 -4.03
C ASP A 10 5.42 -3.37 -3.74
N TYR A 11 6.22 -2.31 -3.55
CA TYR A 11 5.69 -0.97 -3.32
C TYR A 11 4.90 -0.47 -4.52
N ARG A 12 5.43 -0.64 -5.74
CA ARG A 12 4.71 -0.28 -6.98
C ARG A 12 3.41 -1.05 -7.14
N ASN A 13 3.42 -2.35 -6.84
CA ASN A 13 2.22 -3.18 -6.90
C ASN A 13 1.17 -2.75 -5.86
N ALA A 14 1.59 -2.47 -4.62
CA ALA A 14 0.74 -1.95 -3.56
C ALA A 14 0.13 -0.58 -3.93
N MET A 15 0.93 0.31 -4.52
CA MET A 15 0.49 1.62 -5.00
C MET A 15 -0.53 1.49 -6.14
N ASN A 16 -0.29 0.61 -7.12
CA ASN A 16 -1.26 0.35 -8.19
C ASN A 16 -2.59 -0.15 -7.62
N ARG A 17 -2.54 -1.10 -6.68
CA ARG A 17 -3.74 -1.61 -6.01
C ARG A 17 -4.47 -0.52 -5.23
N PHE A 18 -3.72 0.33 -4.53
CA PHE A 18 -4.27 1.48 -3.81
C PHE A 18 -5.02 2.43 -4.76
N LEU A 19 -4.43 2.75 -5.91
CA LEU A 19 -5.04 3.61 -6.93
C LEU A 19 -6.32 2.98 -7.52
N GLU A 20 -6.32 1.68 -7.79
CA GLU A 20 -7.52 0.94 -8.23
C GLU A 20 -8.68 1.07 -7.23
N ILE A 21 -8.39 0.91 -5.93
CA ILE A 21 -9.38 1.06 -4.86
C ILE A 21 -9.88 2.50 -4.77
N CYS A 22 -9.01 3.50 -4.99
CA CYS A 22 -9.40 4.91 -4.96
C CYS A 22 -10.43 5.24 -6.04
N VAL A 23 -10.32 4.65 -7.23
CA VAL A 23 -11.21 4.95 -8.38
C VAL A 23 -12.47 4.08 -8.45
N ALA A 24 -12.52 2.96 -7.72
CA ALA A 24 -13.68 2.06 -7.68
C ALA A 24 -14.76 2.50 -6.66
N PRO A 25 -16.05 2.15 -6.88
CA PRO A 25 -17.08 2.20 -5.84
C PRO A 25 -16.69 1.31 -4.67
N LYS A 26 -16.58 1.88 -3.47
CA LYS A 26 -15.95 1.21 -2.33
C LYS A 26 -16.94 0.39 -1.51
N ASN A 27 -16.56 -0.83 -1.17
CA ASN A 27 -17.16 -1.61 -0.10
C ASN A 27 -16.29 -1.65 1.17
N GLU A 28 -16.81 -2.18 2.28
CA GLU A 28 -16.08 -2.21 3.56
C GLU A 28 -14.73 -2.94 3.48
N ASN A 29 -14.61 -3.98 2.65
CA ASN A 29 -13.36 -4.72 2.49
C ASN A 29 -12.33 -3.90 1.73
N GLU A 30 -12.74 -3.19 0.67
CA GLU A 30 -11.87 -2.29 -0.08
C GLU A 30 -11.38 -1.12 0.78
N VAL A 31 -12.23 -0.59 1.67
CA VAL A 31 -11.82 0.44 2.63
C VAL A 31 -10.76 -0.10 3.61
N LYS A 32 -10.95 -1.32 4.13
CA LYS A 32 -9.95 -1.97 5.01
C LYS A 32 -8.64 -2.23 4.28
N GLU A 33 -8.71 -2.71 3.03
CA GLU A 33 -7.54 -2.94 2.18
C GLU A 33 -6.80 -1.63 1.91
N MET A 34 -7.51 -0.54 1.62
CA MET A 34 -6.93 0.78 1.42
C MET A 34 -6.11 1.25 2.63
N TYR A 35 -6.68 1.14 3.85
CA TYR A 35 -5.95 1.51 5.07
C TYR A 35 -4.73 0.63 5.33
N LEU A 36 -4.84 -0.67 5.06
CA LEU A 36 -3.71 -1.59 5.18
C LEU A 36 -2.58 -1.22 4.21
N LEU A 37 -2.91 -0.92 2.95
CA LEU A 37 -1.93 -0.51 1.95
C LEU A 37 -1.23 0.79 2.35
N MET A 38 -1.97 1.77 2.88
CA MET A 38 -1.40 3.02 3.41
C MET A 38 -0.38 2.75 4.53
N ASP A 39 -0.71 1.88 5.49
CA ASP A 39 0.19 1.56 6.60
C ASP A 39 1.47 0.85 6.13
N LEU A 40 1.33 -0.14 5.24
CA LEU A 40 2.46 -0.90 4.70
C LEU A 40 3.40 -0.03 3.84
N MET A 41 2.85 0.78 2.93
CA MET A 41 3.64 1.68 2.10
C MET A 41 4.36 2.72 2.97
N GLY A 42 3.68 3.28 3.98
CA GLY A 42 4.29 4.21 4.92
C GLY A 42 5.38 3.57 5.78
N LYS A 43 5.25 2.30 6.16
CA LYS A 43 6.32 1.55 6.84
C LYS A 43 7.54 1.42 5.93
N TYR A 44 7.35 0.97 4.69
CA TYR A 44 8.43 0.84 3.72
C TYR A 44 9.18 2.17 3.49
N GLU A 45 8.45 3.28 3.32
CA GLU A 45 9.06 4.60 3.15
C GLU A 45 9.86 5.04 4.37
N ARG A 46 9.35 4.82 5.59
CA ARG A 46 10.10 5.14 6.81
C ARG A 46 11.40 4.34 6.91
N GLU A 47 11.41 3.10 6.47
CA GLU A 47 12.58 2.22 6.56
C GLU A 47 13.61 2.51 5.46
N ASN A 48 13.18 2.94 4.27
CA ASN A 48 14.04 3.05 3.09
C ASN A 48 14.31 4.48 2.61
N CYS A 49 13.47 5.45 2.97
CA CYS A 49 13.55 6.83 2.48
C CYS A 49 13.77 7.88 3.57
N SER A 50 13.77 7.52 4.85
CA SER A 50 13.97 8.45 5.98
C SER A 50 15.43 8.88 6.21
N ALA A 51 16.38 8.36 5.43
CA ALA A 51 17.82 8.58 5.62
C ALA A 51 18.45 9.69 4.75
N ASN A 52 17.66 10.62 4.21
CA ASN A 52 18.16 11.79 3.47
C ASN A 52 18.03 13.09 4.28
#